data_AF-A0A7Y5PWZ5-F1
#
_entry.id   AF-A0A7Y5PWZ5-F1
#
_cell.length_a   1.000
_cell.length_b   1.000
_cell.length_c   1.000
_cell.angle_alpha   90.00
_cell.angle_beta   90.00
_cell.angle_gamma   90.00
#
_symmetry.space_group_name_H-M   'P 1'
#
loop_
_entity.id
_entity.type
_entity.pdbx_description
1 polymer ?
#
loop_
_entity_poly.entity_id
_entity_poly.type
_entity_poly.pdbx_seq_one_letter_code
_entity_poly.pdbx_strand_id
1 'polypeptide(L)'
;MPPSHPITTTGLASTVTTTQGVGETVPKWIDRHNTAVAAGTPTGNTLTTTYTSANGTETVTTTRKDGESDAEFLTRHRADYLMRMVDAPPIP
;
A
#
# COMPACT_ATOMS: atom_id res chain seq x y z
N MET A 1 -17.78 13.36 -10.91
CA MET A 1 -16.67 12.39 -11.04
C MET A 1 -16.98 11.25 -10.09
N PRO A 2 -16.87 9.98 -10.49
CA PRO A 2 -16.96 8.90 -9.51
C PRO A 2 -15.88 9.13 -8.43
N PRO A 3 -16.16 8.78 -7.16
CA PRO A 3 -15.13 8.84 -6.14
C PRO A 3 -14.01 7.89 -6.56
N SER A 4 -12.82 8.43 -6.85
CA SER A 4 -11.65 7.60 -7.05
C SER A 4 -11.24 7.04 -5.69
N HIS A 5 -11.18 5.73 -5.57
CA HIS A 5 -10.75 5.06 -4.36
C HIS A 5 -9.22 4.93 -4.38
N PRO A 6 -8.46 5.71 -3.60
CA PRO A 6 -7.01 5.61 -3.61
C PRO A 6 -6.51 4.39 -2.83
N ILE A 7 -5.30 3.94 -3.17
CA ILE A 7 -4.44 3.20 -2.25
C ILE A 7 -3.52 4.22 -1.60
N THR A 8 -3.45 4.22 -0.27
CA THR A 8 -2.64 5.15 0.52
C THR A 8 -1.76 4.37 1.48
N THR A 9 -0.46 4.66 1.51
CA THR A 9 0.50 4.14 2.49
C THR A 9 1.10 5.28 3.30
N THR A 10 0.98 5.19 4.63
CA THR A 10 1.53 6.14 5.61
C THR A 10 2.60 5.47 6.49
N GLY A 11 3.36 6.29 7.22
CA GLY A 11 4.52 5.84 8.01
C GLY A 11 5.85 5.87 7.24
N LEU A 12 5.79 6.34 5.99
CA LEU A 12 6.94 6.73 5.18
C LEU A 12 7.26 8.22 5.39
N ALA A 13 8.45 8.66 4.95
CA ALA A 13 8.87 10.06 4.95
C ALA A 13 7.91 10.96 4.17
N SER A 14 7.33 10.40 3.10
CA SER A 14 6.25 10.99 2.34
C SER A 14 5.13 9.97 2.20
N THR A 15 3.89 10.37 2.48
CA THR A 15 2.71 9.53 2.22
C THR A 15 2.65 9.19 0.73
N VAL A 16 2.54 7.89 0.43
CA VAL A 16 2.36 7.41 -0.94
C VAL A 16 0.87 7.23 -1.18
N THR A 17 0.31 7.97 -2.14
CA THR A 17 -1.09 7.84 -2.54
C THR A 17 -1.16 7.64 -4.05
N THR A 18 -1.87 6.60 -4.49
CA THR A 18 -2.11 6.34 -5.91
C THR A 18 -3.58 6.07 -6.16
N THR A 19 -4.11 6.62 -7.23
CA THR A 19 -5.45 6.31 -7.78
C THR A 19 -5.29 5.59 -9.11
N GLN A 20 -6.25 4.74 -9.48
CA GLN A 20 -6.23 4.07 -10.77
C GLN A 20 -6.24 5.09 -11.92
N GLY A 21 -5.30 4.98 -12.85
CA GLY A 21 -5.28 5.79 -14.07
C GLY A 21 -6.36 5.36 -15.07
N VAL A 22 -6.75 6.27 -15.96
CA VAL A 22 -7.72 5.97 -17.03
C VAL A 22 -7.18 4.84 -17.92
N GLY A 23 -7.90 3.72 -18.00
CA GLY A 23 -7.48 2.53 -18.76
C GLY A 23 -6.36 1.72 -18.10
N GLU A 24 -5.95 2.05 -16.87
CA GLU A 24 -4.99 1.26 -16.09
C GLU A 24 -5.68 0.02 -15.51
N THR A 25 -5.04 -1.14 -15.63
CA THR A 25 -5.56 -2.36 -14.99
C THR A 25 -5.27 -2.33 -13.48
N VAL A 26 -6.13 -2.95 -12.67
CA VAL A 26 -5.92 -3.03 -11.21
C VAL A 26 -4.54 -3.58 -10.84
N PRO A 27 -4.02 -4.67 -11.45
CA PRO A 27 -2.66 -5.15 -11.15
C PRO A 27 -1.56 -4.13 -11.46
N LYS A 28 -1.70 -3.35 -12.53
CA LYS A 28 -0.72 -2.31 -12.90
C LYS A 28 -0.73 -1.15 -11.92
N TRP A 29 -1.93 -0.76 -11.45
CA TRP A 29 -2.07 0.26 -10.41
C TRP A 29 -1.43 -0.19 -9.09
N ILE A 30 -1.70 -1.43 -8.65
CA ILE A 30 -1.09 -2.02 -7.45
C ILE A 30 0.44 -2.04 -7.58
N ASP A 31 0.97 -2.48 -8.73
CA ASP A 31 2.42 -2.54 -8.97
C ASP A 31 3.07 -1.15 -8.92
N ARG A 32 2.41 -0.14 -9.50
CA ARG A 32 2.86 1.26 -9.43
C ARG A 32 2.87 1.78 -7.99
N HIS A 33 1.83 1.50 -7.21
CA HIS A 33 1.79 1.83 -5.79
C HIS A 33 2.92 1.14 -5.03
N ASN A 34 3.11 -0.15 -5.29
CA ASN A 34 4.14 -0.99 -4.69
C ASN A 34 5.55 -0.49 -4.97
N THR A 35 5.81 -0.01 -6.19
CA THR A 35 7.07 0.61 -6.58
C THR A 35 7.29 1.94 -5.85
N ALA A 36 6.24 2.75 -5.69
CA ALA A 36 6.33 4.01 -4.95
C ALA A 36 6.60 3.78 -3.45
N VAL A 37 5.96 2.77 -2.83
CA VAL A 37 6.25 2.36 -1.45
C VAL A 37 7.68 1.85 -1.31
N ALA A 38 8.18 1.08 -2.27
CA ALA A 38 9.55 0.57 -2.28
C ALA A 38 10.63 1.67 -2.32
N ALA A 39 10.33 2.79 -2.98
CA ALA A 39 11.19 3.95 -3.05
C ALA A 39 11.08 4.88 -1.83
N GLY A 40 10.11 4.64 -0.94
CA GLY A 40 9.91 5.42 0.27
C GLY A 40 10.88 5.01 1.38
N THR A 41 11.12 5.93 2.32
CA THR A 41 11.89 5.67 3.55
C THR A 41 10.93 5.62 4.73
N PRO A 42 10.88 4.55 5.55
CA PRO A 42 10.07 4.53 6.76
C PRO A 42 10.59 5.54 7.78
N THR A 43 9.71 6.31 8.41
CA THR A 43 10.09 7.30 9.45
C THR A 43 9.81 6.84 10.87
N GLY A 44 9.14 5.70 11.02
CA GLY A 44 8.83 5.13 12.33
C GLY A 44 8.71 3.62 12.31
N ASN A 45 8.05 3.11 13.36
CA ASN A 45 7.89 1.68 13.60
C ASN A 45 6.58 1.12 13.05
N THR A 46 5.78 1.92 12.35
CA THR A 46 4.48 1.48 11.83
C THR A 46 4.30 1.98 10.42
N LEU A 47 3.98 1.06 9.51
CA LEU A 47 3.50 1.34 8.16
C LEU A 47 2.05 0.93 8.06
N THR A 48 1.23 1.76 7.43
CA THR A 48 -0.19 1.47 7.25
C THR A 48 -0.58 1.72 5.80
N THR A 49 -1.16 0.71 5.16
CA THR A 49 -1.73 0.80 3.82
C THR A 49 -3.24 0.66 3.88
N THR A 50 -3.97 1.62 3.34
CA THR A 50 -5.44 1.66 3.28
C THR A 50 -5.91 1.74 1.84
N TYR A 51 -6.96 0.98 1.51
CA TYR A 51 -7.58 1.02 0.19
C TYR A 51 -9.04 0.55 0.29
N THR A 52 -9.85 0.79 -0.75
CA THR A 52 -11.23 0.27 -0.79
C THR A 52 -11.27 -0.98 -1.66
N SER A 53 -11.90 -2.04 -1.17
CA SER A 53 -12.19 -3.28 -1.89
C SER A 53 -13.70 -3.47 -2.04
N ALA A 54 -14.12 -4.56 -2.70
CA ALA A 54 -15.53 -4.95 -2.75
C ALA A 54 -16.14 -5.23 -1.35
N ASN A 55 -15.31 -5.50 -0.34
CA ASN A 55 -15.74 -5.77 1.03
C ASN A 55 -15.79 -4.50 1.91
N GLY A 56 -15.41 -3.34 1.37
CA GLY A 56 -15.32 -2.07 2.09
C GLY A 56 -13.88 -1.57 2.21
N THR A 57 -13.61 -0.75 3.22
CA THR A 57 -12.26 -0.20 3.45
C THR A 57 -11.36 -1.25 4.10
N GLU A 58 -10.30 -1.64 3.40
CA GLU A 58 -9.24 -2.51 3.90
C GLU A 58 -8.14 -1.67 4.54
N THR A 59 -7.57 -2.15 5.64
CA THR A 59 -6.43 -1.54 6.32
C THR A 59 -5.42 -2.61 6.67
N VAL A 60 -4.18 -2.42 6.23
CA VAL A 60 -3.05 -3.31 6.50
C VAL A 60 -2.01 -2.54 7.28
N THR A 61 -1.77 -2.94 8.52
CA THR A 61 -0.79 -2.31 9.40
C THR A 61 0.34 -3.28 9.69
N THR A 62 1.57 -2.83 9.50
CA THR A 62 2.77 -3.60 9.78
C THR A 62 3.62 -2.83 10.78
N THR A 63 3.92 -3.47 11.91
CA THR A 63 4.81 -2.92 12.95
C THR A 63 6.21 -3.47 12.79
N ARG A 64 7.23 -2.62 12.93
CA ARG A 64 8.65 -2.94 12.85
C ARG A 64 9.05 -3.91 13.96
N LYS A 65 9.88 -4.90 13.62
CA LYS A 65 10.45 -5.85 14.57
C LYS A 65 11.76 -5.32 15.16
N ASP A 66 12.11 -5.80 16.35
CA ASP A 66 13.39 -5.46 16.97
C ASP A 66 14.56 -5.93 16.09
N GLY A 67 15.52 -5.04 15.84
CA GLY A 67 16.66 -5.29 14.95
C GLY A 67 16.34 -5.34 13.45
N GLU A 68 15.10 -5.08 13.01
CA GLU A 68 14.70 -5.10 11.60
C GLU A 68 15.21 -3.85 10.86
N SER A 69 15.89 -4.06 9.73
CA SER A 69 16.31 -2.96 8.87
C SER A 69 15.12 -2.30 8.15
N ASP A 70 15.29 -1.07 7.69
CA ASP A 70 14.25 -0.36 6.93
C ASP A 70 13.83 -1.14 5.67
N ALA A 71 14.80 -1.78 5.00
CA ALA A 71 14.56 -2.56 3.79
C ALA A 71 13.74 -3.83 4.07
N GLU A 72 14.03 -4.54 5.17
CA GLU A 72 13.26 -5.71 5.60
C GLU A 72 11.85 -5.31 6.02
N PHE A 73 11.73 -4.22 6.78
CA PHE A 73 10.46 -3.70 7.24
C PHE A 73 9.54 -3.30 6.07
N LEU A 74 10.07 -2.56 5.09
CA LEU A 74 9.36 -2.23 3.85
C LEU A 74 8.96 -3.47 3.07
N THR A 75 9.89 -4.40 2.86
CA THR A 75 9.64 -5.61 2.08
C THR A 75 8.52 -6.44 2.70
N ARG A 76 8.51 -6.56 4.03
CA ARG A 76 7.45 -7.27 4.75
C ARG A 76 6.11 -6.55 4.66
N HIS A 77 6.08 -5.23 4.88
CA HIS A 77 4.84 -4.47 4.74
C HIS A 77 4.25 -4.59 3.33
N ARG A 78 5.10 -4.56 2.30
CA ARG A 78 4.70 -4.77 0.91
C ARG A 78 4.12 -6.16 0.68
N ALA A 79 4.77 -7.20 1.20
CA ALA A 79 4.24 -8.55 1.14
C ALA A 79 2.87 -8.66 1.83
N ASP A 80 2.70 -8.07 3.02
CA ASP A 80 1.46 -8.12 3.80
C ASP A 80 0.28 -7.51 3.02
N TYR A 81 0.42 -6.29 2.49
CA TYR A 81 -0.70 -5.68 1.76
C TYR A 81 -0.91 -6.29 0.38
N LEU A 82 0.13 -6.79 -0.31
CA LEU A 82 -0.02 -7.46 -1.60
C LEU A 82 -0.81 -8.76 -1.43
N MET A 83 -0.51 -9.55 -0.38
CA MET A 83 -1.30 -10.75 -0.07
C MET A 83 -2.76 -10.39 0.22
N ARG A 84 -3.02 -9.29 0.93
CA ARG A 84 -4.39 -8.81 1.17
C ARG A 84 -5.08 -8.36 -0.12
N MET A 85 -4.36 -7.72 -1.04
CA MET A 85 -4.90 -7.29 -2.34
C MET A 85 -5.15 -8.45 -3.32
N VAL A 86 -4.49 -9.60 -3.14
CA VAL A 86 -4.81 -10.82 -3.90
C VAL A 86 -6.17 -11.37 -3.48
N ASP A 87 -6.49 -11.32 -2.18
CA ASP A 87 -7.79 -11.78 -1.63
C ASP A 87 -8.91 -10.74 -1.88
N ALA A 88 -8.62 -9.47 -1.63
CA ALA A 88 -9.54 -8.36 -1.75
C ALA A 88 -8.88 -7.24 -2.57
N PRO A 89 -8.98 -7.28 -3.92
CA PRO A 89 -8.34 -6.28 -4.77
C PRO A 89 -8.97 -4.89 -4.60
N PRO A 90 -8.17 -3.82 -4.77
CA PRO A 90 -8.67 -2.46 -4.70
C PRO A 90 -9.60 -2.17 -5.89
N ILE A 91 -10.68 -1.44 -5.61
CA ILE A 91 -11.64 -1.00 -6.62
C ILE A 91 -11.32 0.44 -7.07
N PRO A 92 -11.66 0.83 -8.31
CA PRO A 92 -11.44 2.17 -8.86
C PRO A 92 -12.29 3.25 -8.20
#